data_AF-A0A6I2R6P1-F1
#
_entry.id   AF-A0A6I2R6P1-F1
#
_cell.length_a   1.000
_cell.length_b   1.000
_cell.length_c   1.000
_cell.angle_alpha   90.00
_cell.angle_beta   90.00
_cell.angle_gamma   90.00
#
_symmetry.space_group_name_H-M   'P 1'
#
loop_
_entity.id
_entity.type
_entity.pdbx_description
1 polymer ?
#
loop_
_entity_poly.entity_id
_entity_poly.type
_entity_poly.pdbx_seq_one_letter_code
_entity_poly.pdbx_strand_id
1 'polypeptide(L)'
;MNERIYVKEGDCLSMVMHRQQRYELLEMKICGIDPGLNGGLIRTLLPTPYEVNEVAENTALMIQNQNLILTSRPFLSLPIVRTRICRWIKWANEHPDKVQDVMQDPGIHISEEDV
;
A
#
# COMPACT_ATOMS: atom_id res chain seq x y z
N MET A 1 12.83 12.53 -13.32
CA MET A 1 12.19 11.54 -14.21
C MET A 1 11.08 10.89 -13.40
N ASN A 2 9.81 11.03 -13.79
CA ASN A 2 8.75 10.23 -13.19
C ASN A 2 8.88 8.82 -13.77
N GLU A 3 9.49 7.91 -13.01
CA GLU A 3 9.43 6.49 -13.34
C GLU A 3 7.97 6.09 -13.42
N ARG A 4 7.53 5.69 -14.62
CA ARG A 4 6.19 5.12 -14.78
C ARG A 4 6.18 3.78 -14.07
N ILE A 5 5.28 3.63 -13.11
CA ILE A 5 5.04 2.35 -12.46
C ILE A 5 4.25 1.48 -13.44
N TYR A 6 4.82 0.33 -13.80
CA TYR A 6 4.18 -0.65 -14.66
C TYR A 6 3.69 -1.80 -13.79
N VAL A 7 2.41 -2.16 -13.95
CA VAL A 7 1.78 -3.30 -13.28
C VAL A 7 1.66 -4.44 -14.28
N LYS A 8 2.08 -5.65 -13.88
CA LYS A 8 2.01 -6.84 -14.73
C LYS A 8 1.63 -8.08 -13.94
N GLU A 9 1.26 -9.13 -14.68
CA GLU A 9 1.09 -10.46 -14.12
C GLU A 9 2.37 -10.93 -13.41
N GLY A 10 2.19 -11.59 -12.26
CA GLY A 10 3.27 -12.06 -11.40
C GLY A 10 3.79 -11.03 -10.39
N ASP A 11 3.45 -9.75 -10.54
CA ASP A 11 3.77 -8.75 -9.51
C ASP A 11 3.02 -9.04 -8.21
N CYS A 12 3.59 -8.57 -7.10
CA CYS A 12 2.98 -8.68 -5.79
C CYS A 12 2.14 -7.43 -5.51
N LEU A 13 0.82 -7.63 -5.38
CA LEU A 13 -0.12 -6.63 -4.93
C LEU A 13 -0.24 -6.68 -3.40
N SER A 14 -0.20 -5.52 -2.77
CA SER A 14 -0.27 -5.35 -1.34
C SER A 14 -1.37 -4.37 -0.95
N MET A 15 -1.94 -4.59 0.24
CA MET A 15 -2.93 -3.69 0.84
C MET A 15 -2.83 -3.76 2.36
N VAL A 16 -2.78 -2.60 3.01
CA VAL A 16 -2.86 -2.51 4.47
C VAL A 16 -4.32 -2.59 4.89
N MET A 17 -4.66 -3.56 5.73
CA MET A 17 -6.03 -3.78 6.21
C MET A 17 -6.10 -3.59 7.72
N HIS A 18 -7.20 -3.03 8.21
CA HIS A 18 -7.52 -2.99 9.63
C HIS A 18 -8.57 -4.07 9.92
N ARG A 19 -8.19 -5.11 10.67
CA ARG A 19 -9.04 -6.27 11.01
C ARG A 19 -8.87 -6.59 12.49
N GLN A 20 -9.99 -6.84 13.16
CA GLN A 20 -9.97 -7.26 14.59
C GLN A 20 -9.10 -6.34 15.47
N GLN A 21 -9.19 -5.03 15.27
CA GLN A 21 -8.42 -4.00 15.99
C GLN A 21 -6.89 -4.05 15.75
N ARG A 22 -6.45 -4.66 14.63
CA ARG A 22 -5.05 -4.74 14.24
C ARG A 22 -4.87 -4.39 12.78
N TYR A 23 -3.75 -3.75 12.48
CA TYR A 23 -3.29 -3.53 11.12
C TYR A 23 -2.51 -4.75 10.62
N GLU A 24 -2.79 -5.16 9.39
CA GLU A 24 -2.17 -6.30 8.73
C GLU A 24 -1.79 -5.93 7.30
N LEU A 25 -0.68 -6.47 6.81
CA LEU A 25 -0.30 -6.38 5.40
C LEU A 25 -0.82 -7.62 4.69
N LEU A 26 -1.76 -7.42 3.77
CA LEU A 26 -2.21 -8.46 2.87
C LEU A 26 -1.39 -8.39 1.58
N GLU A 27 -0.74 -9.50 1.21
CA GLU A 27 0.05 -9.62 -0.02
C GLU A 27 -0.52 -10.74 -0.90
N MET A 28 -0.60 -10.51 -2.20
CA MET A 28 -1.09 -11.48 -3.18
C MET A 28 -0.40 -11.31 -4.53
N LYS A 29 -0.31 -12.38 -5.31
CA LYS A 29 0.18 -12.27 -6.70
C LYS A 29 -0.93 -11.82 -7.63
N ILE A 30 -0.59 -10.96 -8.58
CA ILE A 30 -1.44 -10.66 -9.72
C ILE A 30 -1.47 -11.88 -10.65
N CYS A 31 -2.66 -12.44 -10.85
CA CYS A 31 -2.88 -13.64 -11.65
C CYS A 31 -3.10 -13.35 -13.14
N GLY A 32 -3.30 -12.08 -13.48
CA GLY A 32 -3.53 -11.63 -14.85
C GLY A 32 -4.09 -10.22 -14.87
N ILE A 33 -4.17 -9.65 -16.07
CA ILE A 33 -4.80 -8.35 -16.29
C ILE A 33 -5.85 -8.53 -17.38
N ASP A 34 -7.09 -8.25 -17.02
CA ASP A 34 -8.20 -8.23 -17.95
C ASP A 34 -8.18 -6.94 -18.75
N PRO A 35 -8.25 -6.99 -20.10
CA PRO A 35 -8.20 -5.80 -20.91
C PRO A 35 -9.40 -4.88 -20.63
N GLY A 36 -9.16 -3.58 -20.59
CA GLY A 36 -10.18 -2.59 -20.28
C GLY A 36 -9.64 -1.17 -20.37
N LEU A 37 -10.47 -0.20 -19.98
CA LEU A 37 -10.03 1.18 -19.81
C LEU A 37 -8.92 1.24 -18.76
N ASN A 38 -8.08 2.28 -18.80
CA ASN A 38 -7.04 2.52 -17.79
C ASN A 38 -6.02 1.39 -17.62
N GLY A 39 -5.68 0.69 -18.71
CA GLY A 39 -4.69 -0.40 -18.69
C GLY A 39 -5.25 -1.76 -18.25
N GLY A 40 -6.52 -1.82 -17.83
CA GLY A 40 -7.20 -3.06 -17.49
C GLY A 40 -7.49 -3.26 -16.00
N LEU A 41 -8.17 -4.37 -15.70
CA LEU A 41 -8.51 -4.79 -14.35
C LEU A 41 -7.57 -5.90 -13.88
N ILE A 42 -7.02 -5.74 -12.69
CA ILE A 42 -6.14 -6.71 -12.06
C ILE A 42 -6.98 -7.88 -11.58
N ARG A 43 -6.64 -9.06 -12.08
CA ARG A 43 -7.19 -10.32 -11.59
C ARG A 43 -6.38 -10.82 -10.42
N THR A 44 -7.02 -10.98 -9.27
CA THR A 44 -6.40 -11.52 -8.05
C THR A 44 -7.24 -12.67 -7.50
N LEU A 45 -6.75 -13.33 -6.44
CA LEU A 45 -7.53 -14.32 -5.69
C LEU A 45 -8.59 -13.69 -4.77
N LEU A 46 -8.63 -12.35 -4.66
CA LEU A 46 -9.64 -11.64 -3.90
C LEU A 46 -10.87 -11.32 -4.76
N PRO A 47 -12.05 -11.19 -4.14
CA PRO A 47 -13.29 -10.91 -4.87
C PRO A 47 -13.34 -9.50 -5.46
N THR A 48 -12.51 -8.58 -4.98
CA THR A 48 -12.50 -7.18 -5.43
C THR A 48 -11.48 -6.99 -6.56
N PRO A 49 -11.91 -6.60 -7.77
CA PRO A 49 -10.98 -6.20 -8.83
C PRO A 49 -10.45 -4.79 -8.56
N TYR A 50 -9.22 -4.53 -9.01
CA TYR A 50 -8.57 -3.21 -8.91
C TYR A 50 -8.15 -2.74 -10.30
N GLU A 51 -8.17 -1.44 -10.56
CA GLU A 51 -7.67 -0.90 -11.83
C GLU A 51 -6.14 -0.86 -11.84
N VAL A 52 -5.53 -1.16 -12.99
CA VAL A 52 -4.08 -1.05 -13.19
C VAL A 52 -3.58 0.36 -12.84
N ASN A 53 -4.27 1.40 -13.32
CA ASN A 53 -3.89 2.78 -13.01
C ASN A 53 -4.02 3.12 -11.52
N GLU A 54 -5.07 2.65 -10.82
CA GLU A 54 -5.21 2.88 -9.37
C GLU A 54 -3.98 2.34 -8.62
N VAL A 55 -3.57 1.11 -8.93
CA VAL A 55 -2.41 0.48 -8.28
C VAL A 55 -1.11 1.21 -8.62
N ALA A 56 -0.92 1.60 -9.88
CA ALA A 56 0.26 2.34 -10.32
C ALA A 56 0.36 3.71 -9.63
N GLU A 57 -0.75 4.45 -9.56
CA GLU A 57 -0.84 5.77 -8.93
C GLU A 57 -0.61 5.70 -7.43
N ASN A 58 -1.27 4.77 -6.72
CA ASN A 58 -1.05 4.57 -5.27
C ASN A 58 0.40 4.24 -4.96
N THR A 59 1.02 3.41 -5.79
CA THR A 59 2.43 3.02 -5.66
C THR A 59 3.34 4.23 -5.86
N ALA A 60 3.10 5.02 -6.91
CA ALA A 60 3.85 6.24 -7.19
C ALA A 60 3.71 7.26 -6.04
N LEU A 61 2.51 7.47 -5.53
CA LEU A 61 2.25 8.36 -4.38
C LEU A 61 3.06 7.95 -3.16
N MET A 62 3.10 6.66 -2.85
CA MET A 62 3.84 6.15 -1.69
C MET A 62 5.37 6.16 -1.90
N ILE A 63 5.86 6.04 -3.13
CA ILE A 63 7.29 6.25 -3.41
C ILE A 63 7.65 7.74 -3.22
N GLN A 64 6.83 8.65 -3.74
CA GLN A 64 7.08 10.09 -3.73
C GLN A 64 6.95 10.71 -2.34
N ASN A 65 5.96 10.27 -1.55
CA ASN A 65 5.75 10.73 -0.18
C ASN A 65 6.11 9.63 0.82
N GLN A 66 7.25 9.81 1.49
CA GLN A 66 7.75 8.84 2.45
C GLN A 66 6.95 8.77 3.74
N ASN A 67 6.17 9.81 4.07
CA ASN A 67 5.35 9.83 5.27
C ASN A 67 3.92 9.31 5.00
N LEU A 68 3.59 9.03 3.74
CA LEU A 68 2.26 8.53 3.37
C LEU A 68 2.19 7.00 3.50
N ILE A 69 1.16 6.55 4.22
CA ILE A 69 0.71 5.16 4.28
C ILE A 69 -0.75 5.11 3.84
N LEU A 70 -1.04 4.37 2.77
CA LEU A 70 -2.40 4.17 2.30
C LEU A 70 -3.00 2.92 2.95
N THR A 71 -4.07 3.11 3.70
CA THR A 71 -4.87 2.02 4.27
C THR A 71 -6.04 1.68 3.34
N SER A 72 -6.37 0.40 3.23
CA SER A 72 -7.47 -0.11 2.39
C SER A 72 -7.38 0.27 0.91
N ARG A 73 -6.17 0.57 0.42
CA ARG A 73 -5.88 0.85 -0.99
C ARG A 73 -4.82 -0.11 -1.53
N PRO A 74 -4.95 -0.54 -2.80
CA PRO A 74 -4.02 -1.47 -3.41
C PRO A 74 -2.75 -0.75 -3.92
N PHE A 75 -1.58 -1.36 -3.75
CA PHE A 75 -0.30 -0.87 -4.28
C PHE A 75 0.64 -2.05 -4.58
N LEU A 76 1.71 -1.82 -5.34
CA LEU A 76 2.74 -2.84 -5.59
C LEU A 76 3.66 -2.99 -4.37
N SER A 77 3.95 -4.24 -4.00
CA SER A 77 4.86 -4.58 -2.89
C SER A 77 6.33 -4.39 -3.25
N LEU A 78 6.71 -3.16 -3.61
CA LEU A 78 8.10 -2.82 -3.89
C LEU A 78 8.90 -2.80 -2.58
N PRO A 79 10.17 -3.26 -2.55
CA PRO A 79 10.94 -3.38 -1.31
C PRO A 79 10.99 -2.11 -0.46
N ILE A 80 11.16 -0.94 -1.10
CA ILE A 80 11.22 0.37 -0.45
C ILE A 80 9.89 0.74 0.24
N VAL A 81 8.78 0.41 -0.41
CA VAL A 81 7.42 0.64 0.08
C VAL A 81 7.09 -0.36 1.19
N ARG A 82 7.34 -1.64 0.94
CA ARG A 82 7.00 -2.76 1.84
C ARG A 82 7.68 -2.63 3.19
N THR A 83 8.97 -2.31 3.22
CA THR A 83 9.74 -2.17 4.46
C THR A 83 9.14 -1.09 5.37
N ARG A 84 8.78 0.05 4.79
CA ARG A 84 8.17 1.18 5.49
C ARG A 84 6.81 0.82 6.06
N ILE A 85 5.98 0.13 5.28
CA ILE A 85 4.66 -0.31 5.73
C ILE A 85 4.78 -1.31 6.89
N CYS A 86 5.68 -2.30 6.80
CA CYS A 86 5.86 -3.27 7.87
C CYS A 86 6.26 -2.58 9.19
N ARG A 87 7.13 -1.57 9.13
CA ARG A 87 7.50 -0.74 10.30
C ARG A 87 6.29 0.00 10.85
N TRP A 88 5.54 0.69 9.99
CA TRP A 88 4.33 1.41 10.39
C TRP A 88 3.28 0.48 11.01
N ILE A 89 3.05 -0.71 10.44
CA ILE A 89 2.11 -1.70 10.97
C ILE A 89 2.52 -2.17 12.36
N LYS A 90 3.82 -2.43 12.57
CA LYS A 90 4.34 -2.82 13.88
C LYS A 90 4.04 -1.72 14.91
N TRP A 91 4.43 -0.48 14.61
CA TRP A 91 4.18 0.69 15.44
C TRP A 91 2.68 0.91 15.71
N ALA A 92 1.84 0.86 14.68
CA ALA A 92 0.40 1.09 14.79
C ALA A 92 -0.30 0.04 15.66
N ASN A 93 0.21 -1.20 15.65
CA ASN A 93 -0.28 -2.28 16.50
C ASN A 93 0.23 -2.22 17.94
N GLU A 94 1.34 -1.52 18.20
CA GLU A 94 1.88 -1.27 19.54
C GLU A 94 1.26 -0.01 20.18
N HIS A 95 0.77 0.93 19.36
CA HIS A 95 0.18 2.20 19.78
C HIS A 95 -1.17 2.49 19.11
N PRO A 96 -2.18 1.60 19.27
CA PRO A 96 -3.47 1.74 18.59
C PRO A 96 -4.22 3.03 18.94
N ASP A 97 -3.99 3.58 20.14
CA ASP A 97 -4.54 4.84 20.62
C ASP A 97 -3.99 6.07 19.88
N LYS A 98 -2.76 5.98 19.34
CA LYS A 98 -2.08 7.10 18.66
C LYS A 98 -2.31 7.11 17.14
N VAL A 99 -2.83 6.02 16.58
CA VAL A 99 -2.98 5.89 15.12
C VAL A 99 -3.95 6.94 14.58
N GLN A 100 -5.05 7.21 15.29
CA GLN A 100 -6.06 8.16 14.83
C GLN A 100 -5.50 9.59 14.73
N ASP A 101 -4.66 9.99 15.68
CA ASP A 101 -4.03 11.31 15.70
C ASP A 101 -3.03 11.48 14.55
N VAL A 102 -2.21 10.45 14.28
CA VAL A 102 -1.23 10.45 13.18
C VAL A 102 -1.90 10.39 11.80
N MET A 103 -3.05 9.71 11.68
CA MET A 103 -3.79 9.67 10.42
C MET A 103 -4.55 10.98 10.13
N GLN A 104 -4.89 11.77 11.17
CA GLN A 104 -5.54 13.07 11.01
C GLN A 104 -4.54 14.20 10.72
N ASP A 105 -3.29 14.06 11.18
CA ASP A 105 -2.20 14.98 10.86
C ASP A 105 -0.99 14.20 10.29
N PRO A 106 -0.85 14.12 8.94
CA PRO A 106 0.28 13.43 8.31
C PRO A 106 1.65 14.10 8.57
N GLY A 107 1.69 15.18 9.36
CA GLY A 107 2.90 15.88 9.81
C GLY A 107 3.50 15.38 11.13
N ILE A 108 2.97 14.34 11.78
CA ILE A 108 3.58 13.82 13.02
C ILE A 108 4.77 12.92 12.68
N HIS A 109 5.95 13.50 12.86
CA HIS A 109 7.27 12.87 12.75
C HIS A 109 7.33 11.48 13.40
N ILE A 110 7.61 10.45 12.58
CA ILE A 110 8.29 9.27 13.08
C ILE A 110 9.69 9.76 13.44
N SER A 111 10.01 9.85 14.73
CA SER A 111 11.33 10.25 15.20
C SER A 111 12.38 9.29 14.66
N GLU A 112 13.52 9.82 14.20
CA GLU A 112 14.64 9.04 13.64
C GLU A 112 15.21 7.97 14.61
N GLU A 113 14.81 7.98 15.88
CA GLU A 113 15.20 6.98 16.88
C GLU A 113 14.52 5.60 16.72
N ASP A 114 13.51 5.47 15.84
CA ASP A 114 12.83 4.19 15.55
C ASP A 114 13.25 3.53 14.20
N VAL A 115 14.36 3.96 13.59
CA VAL A 115 14.83 3.51 12.25
C VAL A 115 16.00 2.53 12.28
#